data_AF-A0A846HG42-F1
#
_entry.id   AF-A0A846HG42-F1
#
_cell.length_a   1.000
_cell.length_b   1.000
_cell.length_c   1.000
_cell.angle_alpha   90.00
_cell.angle_beta   90.00
_cell.angle_gamma   90.00
#
_symmetry.space_group_name_H-M   'P 1'
#
loop_
_entity.id
_entity.type
_entity.pdbx_description
1 polymer ?
#
loop_
_entity_poly.entity_id
_entity_poly.type
_entity_poly.pdbx_seq_one_letter_code
_entity_poly.pdbx_strand_id
1 'polypeptide(L)'
;MIELYYPNWLYQELIDNCLPWQSGKNMSFGDFKKQYTLHDSHWIGIFYNIGYEQAITLAIEWDAVWLPDEIKKSLTVGEPYLFIRLTGIEQVSTANYVDINIGLVSQAIADCEVEEVEGKKFLAVDNVFGGQINIVYKGQETFLALEKDRSILRL
;
A
#
# COMPACT_ATOMS: atom_id res chain seq x y z
N MET A 1 -22.55 7.86 16.40
CA MET A 1 -21.30 8.52 15.95
C MET A 1 -20.48 7.42 15.29
N ILE A 2 -20.19 7.53 14.00
CA ILE A 2 -19.24 6.62 13.37
C ILE A 2 -17.86 7.12 13.84
N GLU A 3 -17.18 6.37 14.70
CA GLU A 3 -15.77 6.63 14.96
C GLU A 3 -15.03 6.44 13.63
N LEU A 4 -14.37 7.50 13.18
CA LEU A 4 -13.53 7.43 12.00
C LEU A 4 -12.25 6.69 12.38
N TYR A 5 -12.10 5.47 11.88
CA TYR A 5 -10.92 4.60 12.13
C TYR A 5 -9.62 5.21 11.58
N TYR A 6 -9.75 6.12 10.61
CA TYR A 6 -8.65 6.81 9.95
C TYR A 6 -8.76 8.33 10.09
N PRO A 7 -7.62 9.06 10.13
CA PRO A 7 -7.64 10.50 10.27
C PRO A 7 -8.24 11.16 9.03
N ASN A 8 -8.90 12.30 9.23
CA ASN A 8 -9.65 12.96 8.17
C ASN A 8 -8.82 13.32 6.94
N TRP A 9 -7.55 13.61 7.17
CA TRP A 9 -6.68 13.95 6.07
C TRP A 9 -6.49 12.80 5.07
N LEU A 10 -6.52 11.55 5.53
CA LEU A 10 -6.16 10.40 4.70
C LEU A 10 -7.07 10.26 3.49
N TYR A 11 -8.39 10.36 3.72
CA TYR A 11 -9.36 10.27 2.63
C TYR A 11 -9.24 11.47 1.68
N GLN A 12 -8.92 12.66 2.18
CA GLN A 12 -8.73 13.85 1.34
C GLN A 12 -7.54 13.66 0.42
N GLU A 13 -6.39 13.27 0.96
CA GLU A 13 -5.17 13.07 0.16
C GLU A 13 -5.33 11.98 -0.91
N LEU A 14 -6.07 10.91 -0.61
CA LEU A 14 -6.33 9.81 -1.54
C LEU A 14 -7.32 10.19 -2.64
N ILE A 15 -8.41 10.90 -2.31
CA ILE A 15 -9.43 11.31 -3.27
C ILE A 15 -8.94 12.47 -4.15
N ASP A 16 -8.29 13.46 -3.54
CA ASP A 16 -7.78 14.64 -4.23
C ASP A 16 -6.43 14.38 -4.93
N ASN A 17 -5.86 13.17 -4.77
CA ASN A 17 -4.57 12.75 -5.32
C ASN A 17 -3.43 13.73 -4.97
N CYS A 18 -3.38 14.16 -3.70
CA CYS A 18 -2.49 15.20 -3.20
C CYS A 18 -1.34 14.68 -2.32
N LEU A 19 -1.20 13.35 -2.20
CA LEU A 19 -0.07 12.71 -1.52
C LEU A 19 1.28 13.26 -2.04
N PRO A 20 2.28 13.50 -1.17
CA PRO A 20 3.55 14.13 -1.53
C PRO A 20 4.50 13.16 -2.26
N TRP A 21 4.10 12.70 -3.44
CA TRP A 21 4.82 11.72 -4.24
C TRP A 21 6.26 12.13 -4.59
N GLN A 22 6.55 13.43 -4.65
CA GLN A 22 7.91 13.96 -4.83
C GLN A 22 8.88 13.58 -3.69
N SER A 23 8.35 13.23 -2.53
CA SER A 23 9.12 12.71 -1.38
C SER A 23 9.10 11.19 -1.31
N GLY A 24 8.37 10.53 -2.21
CA GLY A 24 8.37 9.10 -2.37
C GLY A 24 9.67 8.59 -3.01
N LYS A 25 9.94 7.31 -2.82
CA LYS A 25 11.10 6.61 -3.35
C LYS A 25 10.68 5.74 -4.52
N ASN A 26 11.27 6.01 -5.68
CA ASN A 26 11.14 5.13 -6.85
C ASN A 26 12.04 3.92 -6.65
N MET A 27 11.44 2.75 -6.50
CA MET A 27 12.16 1.48 -6.35
C MET A 27 11.26 0.33 -6.77
N SER A 28 11.84 -0.77 -7.24
CA SER A 28 11.07 -1.96 -7.59
C SER A 28 10.53 -2.66 -6.33
N PHE A 29 9.47 -3.45 -6.46
CA PHE A 29 9.05 -4.36 -5.37
C PHE A 29 10.16 -5.33 -4.95
N GLY A 30 10.98 -5.79 -5.90
CA GLY A 30 12.13 -6.64 -5.59
C GLY A 30 13.17 -5.93 -4.72
N ASP A 31 13.39 -4.63 -4.91
CA ASP A 31 14.26 -3.84 -4.05
C ASP A 31 13.62 -3.51 -2.70
N PHE A 32 12.32 -3.24 -2.69
CA PHE A 32 11.54 -3.06 -1.46
C PHE A 32 11.64 -4.30 -0.56
N LYS A 33 11.39 -5.50 -1.10
CA LYS A 33 11.42 -6.77 -0.35
C LYS A 33 12.78 -7.13 0.26
N LYS A 34 13.88 -6.48 -0.16
CA LYS A 34 15.21 -6.67 0.46
C LYS A 34 15.32 -6.03 1.84
N GLN A 35 14.50 -5.02 2.14
CA GLN A 35 14.59 -4.21 3.36
C GLN A 35 13.27 -4.16 4.13
N TYR A 36 12.16 -4.39 3.44
CA TYR A 36 10.81 -4.12 3.90
C TYR A 36 9.89 -5.29 3.57
N THR A 37 8.80 -5.43 4.32
CA THR A 37 7.76 -6.44 4.07
C THR A 37 6.39 -5.83 4.25
N LEU A 38 5.37 -6.44 3.63
CA LEU A 38 3.96 -6.12 3.86
C LEU A 38 3.32 -7.08 4.87
N HIS A 39 4.07 -8.01 5.46
CA HIS A 39 3.55 -9.00 6.41
C HIS A 39 2.79 -8.33 7.56
N ASP A 40 1.65 -8.91 7.93
CA ASP A 40 0.71 -8.45 8.96
C ASP A 40 0.14 -7.03 8.74
N SER A 41 0.49 -6.38 7.64
CA SER A 41 -0.01 -5.04 7.31
C SER A 41 -1.45 -5.11 6.82
N HIS A 42 -2.22 -4.05 7.04
CA HIS A 42 -3.64 -4.05 6.77
C HIS A 42 -3.99 -3.21 5.54
N TRP A 43 -4.82 -3.76 4.66
CA TRP A 43 -5.33 -2.99 3.53
C TRP A 43 -6.21 -1.83 3.99
N ILE A 44 -5.96 -0.64 3.45
CA ILE A 44 -6.94 0.46 3.49
C ILE A 44 -7.76 0.40 2.19
N GLY A 45 -7.10 0.20 1.06
CA GLY A 45 -7.76 -0.02 -0.22
C GLY A 45 -6.87 0.19 -1.43
N ILE A 46 -7.49 0.08 -2.61
CA ILE A 46 -6.89 0.38 -3.92
C ILE A 46 -7.65 1.56 -4.52
N PHE A 47 -6.93 2.64 -4.80
CA PHE A 47 -7.50 3.90 -5.27
C PHE A 47 -7.09 4.13 -6.73
N TYR A 48 -8.06 4.23 -7.62
CA TYR A 48 -7.83 4.45 -9.04
C TYR A 48 -7.70 5.95 -9.34
N ASN A 49 -6.56 6.35 -9.92
CA ASN A 49 -6.26 7.75 -10.24
C ASN A 49 -6.67 8.15 -11.67
N ILE A 50 -7.72 7.52 -12.21
CA ILE A 50 -8.14 7.62 -13.62
C ILE A 50 -8.50 9.04 -14.07
N GLY A 51 -8.80 9.96 -13.15
CA GLY A 51 -9.03 11.37 -13.47
C GLY A 51 -7.76 12.13 -13.88
N TYR A 52 -6.58 11.58 -13.57
CA TYR A 52 -5.29 12.23 -13.77
C TYR A 52 -4.37 11.41 -14.67
N GLU A 53 -4.27 10.10 -14.45
CA GLU A 53 -3.37 9.21 -15.19
C GLU A 53 -3.79 7.73 -15.09
N GLN A 54 -3.17 6.88 -15.92
CA GLN A 54 -3.34 5.43 -15.88
C GLN A 54 -2.56 4.82 -14.70
N ALA A 55 -3.01 5.09 -13.48
CA ALA A 55 -2.34 4.64 -12.26
C ALA A 55 -3.32 4.27 -11.15
N ILE A 56 -2.81 3.50 -10.19
CA ILE A 56 -3.47 3.22 -8.92
C ILE A 56 -2.54 3.57 -7.75
N THR A 57 -3.15 3.79 -6.60
CA THR A 57 -2.48 3.87 -5.31
C THR A 57 -2.95 2.74 -4.42
N LEU A 58 -2.02 1.89 -4.00
CA LEU A 58 -2.22 0.93 -2.91
C LEU A 58 -2.03 1.69 -1.60
N ALA A 59 -3.04 1.69 -0.73
CA ALA A 59 -2.95 2.29 0.60
C ALA A 59 -3.01 1.19 1.65
N ILE A 60 -2.01 1.18 2.53
CA ILE A 60 -1.76 0.13 3.51
C ILE A 60 -1.46 0.79 4.85
N GLU A 61 -2.08 0.31 5.92
CA GLU A 61 -1.62 0.54 7.29
C GLU A 61 -0.49 -0.46 7.56
N TRP A 62 0.73 0.06 7.68
CA TRP A 62 1.95 -0.72 7.52
C TRP A 62 2.47 -1.18 8.88
N ASP A 63 2.57 -2.50 9.06
CA ASP A 63 2.88 -3.09 10.36
C ASP A 63 4.31 -2.74 10.80
N ALA A 64 4.39 -2.00 11.91
CA ALA A 64 5.59 -1.45 12.50
C ALA A 64 6.47 -2.52 13.13
N VAL A 65 5.93 -3.68 13.52
CA VAL A 65 6.70 -4.77 14.13
C VAL A 65 7.77 -5.27 13.15
N TRP A 66 7.46 -5.26 11.86
CA TRP A 66 8.35 -5.73 10.81
C TRP A 66 9.30 -4.67 10.24
N LEU A 67 9.20 -3.42 10.67
CA LEU A 67 10.04 -2.34 10.17
C LEU A 67 11.48 -2.39 10.73
N PRO A 68 12.47 -1.87 10.00
CA PRO A 68 13.81 -1.62 10.54
C PRO A 68 13.76 -0.70 11.76
N ASP A 69 14.69 -0.92 12.70
CA ASP A 69 14.77 -0.18 13.96
C ASP A 69 14.92 1.34 13.76
N GLU A 70 15.57 1.76 12.68
CA GLU A 70 15.75 3.17 12.31
C GLU A 70 14.40 3.85 12.01
N ILE A 71 13.49 3.12 11.36
CA ILE A 71 12.14 3.62 11.06
C ILE A 71 11.30 3.56 12.33
N LYS A 72 11.32 2.43 13.07
CA LYS A 72 10.59 2.27 14.34
C LYS A 72 10.84 3.39 15.34
N LYS A 73 12.10 3.82 15.49
CA LYS A 73 12.49 4.93 16.39
C LYS A 73 11.96 6.30 15.94
N SER A 74 11.63 6.44 14.67
CA SER A 74 11.07 7.65 14.09
C SER A 74 9.54 7.70 14.20
N LEU A 75 8.90 6.57 14.51
CA LEU A 75 7.45 6.50 14.68
C LEU A 75 7.04 7.25 15.95
N THR A 76 6.00 8.06 15.83
CA THR A 76 5.49 8.85 16.96
C THR A 76 4.18 8.30 17.49
N VAL A 77 3.33 7.76 16.60
CA VAL A 77 1.98 7.31 16.94
C VAL A 77 1.58 6.12 16.08
N GLY A 78 1.54 4.94 16.69
CA GLY A 78 0.95 3.73 16.10
C GLY A 78 1.56 3.31 14.76
N GLU A 79 0.75 2.63 13.95
CA GLU A 79 1.16 2.09 12.65
C GLU A 79 1.22 3.18 11.58
N PRO A 80 2.33 3.33 10.84
CA PRO A 80 2.41 4.29 9.75
C PRO A 80 1.56 3.88 8.55
N TYR A 81 1.40 4.79 7.59
CA TYR A 81 0.77 4.52 6.32
C TYR A 81 1.82 4.31 5.24
N LEU A 82 1.70 3.22 4.48
CA LEU A 82 2.45 2.99 3.26
C LEU A 82 1.54 3.18 2.06
N PHE A 83 1.97 4.04 1.15
CA PHE A 83 1.34 4.26 -0.15
C PHE A 83 2.27 3.79 -1.24
N ILE A 84 1.74 2.99 -2.17
CA ILE A 84 2.48 2.50 -3.32
C ILE A 84 1.73 2.95 -4.58
N ARG A 85 2.32 3.86 -5.34
CA ARG A 85 1.79 4.29 -6.63
C ARG A 85 2.35 3.41 -7.73
N LEU A 86 1.46 2.83 -8.52
CA LEU A 86 1.79 2.01 -9.68
C LEU A 86 1.21 2.68 -10.92
N THR A 87 2.07 2.97 -11.89
CA THR A 87 1.69 3.63 -13.15
C THR A 87 1.64 2.63 -14.32
N GLY A 88 0.95 2.98 -15.40
CA GLY A 88 0.82 2.12 -16.57
C GLY A 88 0.04 0.84 -16.28
N ILE A 89 -1.06 0.97 -15.54
CA ILE A 89 -1.92 -0.15 -15.11
C ILE A 89 -2.67 -0.75 -16.28
N GLU A 90 -2.46 -2.04 -16.55
CA GLU A 90 -3.20 -2.79 -17.57
C GLU A 90 -4.39 -3.54 -16.98
N GLN A 91 -4.22 -4.12 -15.78
CA GLN A 91 -5.25 -4.93 -15.13
C GLN A 91 -5.09 -4.92 -13.62
N VAL A 92 -6.24 -4.94 -12.93
CA VAL A 92 -6.33 -5.28 -11.51
C VAL A 92 -7.44 -6.31 -11.37
N SER A 93 -7.20 -7.37 -10.63
CA SER A 93 -8.20 -8.40 -10.32
C SER A 93 -8.08 -8.83 -8.89
N THR A 94 -9.20 -9.28 -8.32
CA THR A 94 -9.28 -9.78 -6.95
C THR A 94 -9.94 -11.14 -6.95
N ALA A 95 -9.48 -12.04 -6.08
CA ALA A 95 -10.06 -13.36 -5.89
C ALA A 95 -10.17 -13.69 -4.39
N ASN A 96 -11.16 -14.52 -4.04
CA ASN A 96 -11.28 -15.17 -2.72
C ASN A 96 -11.34 -14.23 -1.49
N TYR A 97 -11.59 -12.93 -1.67
CA TYR A 97 -11.92 -12.05 -0.55
C TYR A 97 -13.29 -12.42 0.02
N VAL A 98 -13.32 -12.73 1.30
CA VAL A 98 -14.54 -13.02 2.04
C VAL A 98 -14.83 -11.88 3.01
N ASP A 99 -16.12 -11.60 3.21
CA ASP A 99 -16.54 -10.78 4.35
C ASP A 99 -16.30 -11.57 5.63
N ILE A 100 -15.21 -11.25 6.33
CA ILE A 100 -14.94 -11.78 7.66
C ILE A 100 -15.90 -11.06 8.61
N ASN A 101 -17.04 -11.70 8.91
CA ASN A 101 -18.11 -11.23 9.81
C ASN A 101 -17.65 -11.06 11.29
N ILE A 102 -16.50 -10.46 11.51
CA ILE A 102 -15.82 -10.20 12.78
C ILE A 102 -15.73 -8.67 13.02
N GLY A 103 -16.57 -7.88 12.34
CA GLY A 103 -16.64 -6.42 12.48
C GLY A 103 -15.78 -5.65 11.46
N LEU A 104 -15.33 -4.45 11.81
CA LEU A 104 -14.56 -3.52 10.96
C LEU A 104 -13.08 -3.93 10.74
N VAL A 105 -12.78 -5.23 10.77
CA VAL A 105 -11.38 -5.72 10.71
C VAL A 105 -10.95 -5.84 9.25
N SER A 106 -9.95 -5.06 8.86
CA SER A 106 -9.30 -5.22 7.55
C SER A 106 -8.52 -6.55 7.51
N GLN A 107 -8.45 -7.18 6.34
CA GLN A 107 -7.72 -8.44 6.19
C GLN A 107 -6.21 -8.15 6.08
N ALA A 108 -5.42 -8.74 6.98
CA ALA A 108 -3.97 -8.61 7.00
C ALA A 108 -3.33 -9.26 5.76
N ILE A 109 -2.26 -8.65 5.27
CA ILE A 109 -1.44 -9.11 4.15
C ILE A 109 -0.49 -10.20 4.65
N ALA A 110 -0.45 -11.32 3.92
CA ALA A 110 0.46 -12.42 4.19
C ALA A 110 1.82 -12.20 3.51
N ASP A 111 1.81 -11.96 2.20
CA ASP A 111 3.02 -11.65 1.42
C ASP A 111 2.64 -10.94 0.11
N CYS A 112 3.64 -10.46 -0.61
CA CYS A 112 3.51 -9.99 -1.99
C CYS A 112 4.63 -10.57 -2.87
N GLU A 113 4.31 -10.93 -4.10
CA GLU A 113 5.30 -11.41 -5.08
C GLU A 113 5.21 -10.60 -6.35
N VAL A 114 6.37 -10.38 -6.98
CA VAL A 114 6.45 -9.65 -8.24
C VAL A 114 7.29 -10.46 -9.22
N GLU A 115 6.78 -10.58 -10.44
CA GLU A 115 7.50 -11.13 -11.57
C GLU A 115 7.47 -10.17 -12.75
N GLU A 116 8.55 -10.13 -13.54
CA GLU A 116 8.62 -9.35 -14.76
C GLU A 116 8.75 -10.26 -15.98
N VAL A 117 7.79 -10.18 -16.90
CA VAL A 117 7.75 -10.99 -18.13
C VAL A 117 7.45 -10.06 -19.30
N GLU A 118 8.31 -10.05 -20.32
CA GLU A 118 8.15 -9.24 -21.54
C GLU A 118 7.90 -7.74 -21.27
N GLY A 119 8.57 -7.19 -20.25
CA GLY A 119 8.43 -5.78 -19.85
C GLY A 119 7.11 -5.44 -19.16
N LYS A 120 6.33 -6.46 -18.75
CA LYS A 120 5.17 -6.33 -17.87
C LYS A 120 5.53 -6.86 -16.50
N LYS A 121 5.04 -6.18 -15.47
CA LYS A 121 5.16 -6.58 -14.09
C LYS A 121 3.84 -7.16 -13.61
N PHE A 122 3.93 -8.30 -12.95
CA PHE A 122 2.82 -9.05 -12.36
C PHE A 122 3.03 -9.03 -10.87
N LEU A 123 2.24 -8.23 -10.16
CA LEU A 123 2.24 -8.17 -8.71
C LEU A 123 1.06 -8.99 -8.19
N ALA A 124 1.34 -9.99 -7.37
CA ALA A 124 0.33 -10.66 -6.56
C ALA A 124 0.51 -10.25 -5.09
N VAL A 125 -0.59 -9.95 -4.40
CA VAL A 125 -0.61 -9.69 -2.96
C VAL A 125 -1.67 -10.57 -2.33
N ASP A 126 -1.22 -11.45 -1.43
CA ASP A 126 -2.06 -12.41 -0.75
C ASP A 126 -2.37 -11.95 0.67
N ASN A 127 -3.58 -12.25 1.14
CA ASN A 127 -3.98 -12.02 2.51
C ASN A 127 -3.93 -13.32 3.33
N VAL A 128 -3.96 -13.20 4.66
CA VAL A 128 -3.86 -14.34 5.58
C VAL A 128 -5.05 -15.31 5.53
N PHE A 129 -6.12 -14.95 4.81
CA PHE A 129 -7.34 -15.73 4.63
C PHE A 129 -7.50 -16.33 3.22
N GLY A 130 -6.47 -16.24 2.37
CA GLY A 130 -6.47 -16.79 1.01
C GLY A 130 -7.07 -15.88 -0.07
N GLY A 131 -7.42 -14.65 0.28
CA GLY A 131 -7.77 -13.60 -0.68
C GLY A 131 -6.54 -13.06 -1.40
N GLN A 132 -6.68 -12.75 -2.69
CA GLN A 132 -5.58 -12.35 -3.55
C GLN A 132 -5.94 -11.13 -4.38
N ILE A 133 -4.98 -10.22 -4.55
CA ILE A 133 -5.00 -9.12 -5.53
C ILE A 133 -3.92 -9.39 -6.55
N ASN A 134 -4.26 -9.36 -7.84
CA ASN A 134 -3.32 -9.46 -8.95
C ASN A 134 -3.34 -8.18 -9.78
N ILE A 135 -2.17 -7.58 -10.02
CA ILE A 135 -2.00 -6.31 -10.73
C ILE A 135 -0.99 -6.49 -11.86
N VAL A 136 -1.39 -6.11 -13.07
CA VAL A 136 -0.52 -6.10 -14.26
C VAL A 136 -0.24 -4.66 -14.65
N TYR A 137 1.03 -4.29 -14.76
CA TYR A 137 1.45 -2.92 -15.06
C TYR A 137 2.80 -2.86 -15.78
N LYS A 138 3.07 -1.74 -16.44
CA LYS A 138 4.33 -1.49 -17.19
C LYS A 138 5.12 -0.29 -16.69
N GLY A 139 4.51 0.52 -15.83
CA GLY A 139 5.13 1.77 -15.38
C GLY A 139 6.03 1.60 -14.16
N GLN A 140 6.24 2.73 -13.50
CA GLN A 140 7.06 2.88 -12.31
C GLN A 140 6.27 2.55 -11.04
N GLU A 141 7.00 2.06 -10.04
CA GLU A 141 6.55 2.01 -8.66
C GLU A 141 7.16 3.17 -7.85
N THR A 142 6.33 3.88 -7.10
CA THR A 142 6.75 4.91 -6.14
C THR A 142 6.19 4.56 -4.77
N PHE A 143 7.09 4.40 -3.79
CA PHE A 143 6.75 4.08 -2.41
C PHE A 143 6.84 5.33 -1.54
N LEU A 144 5.80 5.61 -0.77
CA LEU A 144 5.73 6.76 0.12
C LEU A 144 5.21 6.27 1.48
N ALA A 145 5.99 6.48 2.55
CA ALA A 145 5.56 6.18 3.90
C ALA A 145 5.32 7.48 4.68
N LEU A 146 4.17 7.57 5.35
CA LEU A 146 3.76 8.72 6.18
C LEU A 146 3.38 8.26 7.58
N GLU A 147 3.74 9.05 8.58
CA GLU A 147 3.18 8.96 9.93
C GLU A 147 1.69 9.36 9.97
N LYS A 148 1.02 9.04 11.08
CA LYS A 148 -0.37 9.47 11.33
C LYS A 148 -0.54 11.00 11.35
N ASP A 149 0.53 11.74 11.63
CA ASP A 149 0.57 13.21 11.63
C ASP A 149 0.94 13.83 10.26
N ARG A 150 1.09 12.99 9.22
CA ARG A 150 1.52 13.33 7.84
C ARG A 150 3.03 13.57 7.66
N SER A 151 3.84 13.36 8.69
CA SER A 151 5.31 13.43 8.54
C SER A 151 5.82 12.34 7.62
N ILE A 152 6.80 12.66 6.76
CA ILE A 152 7.37 11.69 5.82
C ILE A 152 8.37 10.77 6.54
N LEU A 153 8.18 9.46 6.39
CA LEU A 153 9.15 8.45 6.78
C LEU A 153 10.09 8.15 5.62
N ARG A 154 11.41 8.14 5.89
CA ARG A 154 12.42 7.90 4.87
C ARG A 154 12.61 6.40 4.64
N LEU A 155 12.33 5.96 3.41
CA LEU A 155 12.51 4.58 2.92
C LEU A 155 13.86 4.35 2.23
#